data_AF-A0A9N9R010-F1
#
_entry.id   AF-A0A9N9R010-F1
#
_cell.length_a   1.000
_cell.length_b   1.000
_cell.length_c   1.000
_cell.angle_alpha   90.00
_cell.angle_beta   90.00
_cell.angle_gamma   90.00
#
_symmetry.space_group_name_H-M   'P 1'
#
loop_
_entity.id
_entity.type
_entity.pdbx_description
1 polymer ?
#
loop_
_entity_poly.entity_id
_entity_poly.type
_entity_poly.pdbx_seq_one_letter_code
_entity_poly.pdbx_strand_id
1 'polypeptide(L)'
;MGDISQSYEDEFRIAIKTLQEFGGIPVTGEIDAATKQLLLKKRCGRPDRESDESTRHKRFAVQGEKWKHTNLTWSIPRVKSLASDGLFEVETATEHADNLKSSQSPARTNPQLQHNFLSN
;
A
#
# COMPACT_ATOMS: atom_id res chain seq x y z
N MET A 1 -31.05 -20.72 20.30
CA MET A 1 -30.41 -19.39 20.07
C MET A 1 -28.95 -19.52 20.48
N GLY A 2 -28.02 -19.43 19.51
CA GLY A 2 -26.59 -19.42 19.81
C GLY A 2 -26.18 -18.12 20.50
N ASP A 3 -25.25 -18.23 21.43
CA ASP A 3 -24.70 -17.12 22.22
C ASP A 3 -23.88 -16.18 21.33
N ILE A 4 -24.34 -14.94 21.17
CA ILE A 4 -23.70 -13.88 20.37
C ILE A 4 -22.27 -13.60 20.85
N SER A 5 -21.98 -13.80 22.14
CA SER A 5 -20.62 -13.60 22.67
C SER A 5 -19.63 -14.60 22.08
N GLN A 6 -20.06 -15.84 21.81
CA GLN A 6 -19.17 -16.87 21.29
C GLN A 6 -18.81 -16.61 19.83
N SER A 7 -19.75 -16.11 19.02
CA SER A 7 -19.48 -15.80 17.61
C SER A 7 -18.44 -14.68 17.45
N TYR A 8 -18.47 -13.65 18.31
CA TYR A 8 -17.49 -12.56 18.24
C TYR A 8 -16.08 -13.03 18.59
N GLU A 9 -15.92 -13.88 19.60
CA GLU A 9 -14.62 -14.45 19.97
C GLU A 9 -14.04 -15.31 18.85
N ASP A 10 -14.89 -16.06 18.16
CA ASP A 10 -14.49 -16.90 17.03
C ASP A 10 -14.06 -16.04 15.82
N GLU A 11 -14.84 -15.02 15.46
CA GLU A 11 -14.48 -14.06 14.40
C GLU A 11 -13.18 -13.33 14.70
N PHE A 12 -13.01 -12.89 15.96
CA PHE A 12 -11.80 -12.22 16.40
C PHE A 12 -10.56 -13.11 16.27
N ARG A 13 -10.65 -14.37 16.73
CA ARG A 13 -9.56 -15.35 16.58
C ARG A 13 -9.23 -15.61 15.12
N ILE A 14 -10.22 -15.69 14.24
CA ILE A 14 -10.01 -15.87 12.79
C ILE A 14 -9.25 -14.67 12.21
N ALA A 15 -9.61 -13.44 12.61
CA ALA A 15 -8.93 -12.24 12.17
C ALA A 15 -7.46 -12.20 12.63
N ILE A 16 -7.18 -12.58 13.88
CA ILE A 16 -5.82 -12.64 14.40
C ILE A 16 -4.98 -13.69 13.67
N LYS A 17 -5.53 -14.89 13.42
CA LYS A 17 -4.82 -15.93 12.65
C LYS A 17 -4.48 -15.45 11.24
N THR A 18 -5.40 -14.75 10.59
CA THR A 18 -5.18 -14.17 9.26
C THR A 18 -4.06 -13.13 9.26
N LEU A 19 -4.02 -12.25 10.27
CA LEU A 19 -2.94 -11.28 10.43
C LEU A 19 -1.58 -11.96 10.64
N GLN A 20 -1.53 -13.01 11.46
CA GLN A 20 -0.30 -13.75 11.76
C GLN A 20 0.25 -14.46 10.52
N GLU A 21 -0.64 -15.09 9.74
CA GLU A 21 -0.31 -15.72 8.46
C GLU A 21 0.27 -14.71 7.48
N PHE A 22 -0.37 -13.55 7.32
CA PHE A 22 0.12 -12.47 6.46
C PHE A 22 1.44 -11.86 6.95
N GLY A 23 1.60 -11.73 8.26
CA GLY A 23 2.81 -11.24 8.91
C GLY A 23 3.98 -12.22 8.93
N GLY A 24 3.76 -13.48 8.52
CA GLY A 24 4.77 -14.54 8.54
C GLY A 24 5.23 -14.94 9.94
N ILE A 25 4.39 -14.74 10.97
CA ILE A 25 4.66 -15.14 12.36
C ILE A 25 3.86 -16.41 12.71
N PRO A 26 4.24 -17.14 13.78
CA PRO A 26 3.51 -18.34 14.18
C PRO A 26 2.02 -18.06 14.40
N VAL A 27 1.16 -18.88 13.77
CA VAL A 27 -0.29 -18.72 13.83
C VAL A 27 -0.83 -19.35 15.11
N THR A 28 -1.07 -18.52 16.12
CA THR A 28 -1.62 -18.92 17.43
C THR A 28 -3.10 -18.58 17.56
N GLY A 29 -3.55 -17.51 16.89
CA GLY A 29 -4.88 -16.93 17.08
C GLY A 29 -5.03 -16.10 18.36
N GLU A 30 -3.92 -15.81 19.05
CA GLU A 30 -3.88 -14.98 20.24
C GLU A 30 -2.91 -13.80 20.05
N ILE A 31 -3.10 -12.73 20.83
CA ILE A 31 -2.22 -11.55 20.79
C ILE A 31 -0.95 -11.80 21.60
N ASP A 32 -0.03 -12.57 21.02
CA ASP A 32 1.31 -12.83 21.55
C ASP A 32 2.26 -11.62 21.38
N ALA A 33 3.48 -11.72 21.94
CA ALA A 33 4.46 -10.64 21.86
C ALA A 33 4.85 -10.29 20.41
N ALA A 34 4.95 -11.29 19.53
CA ALA A 34 5.24 -11.10 18.12
C ALA A 34 4.10 -10.37 17.39
N THR A 35 2.84 -10.74 17.66
CA THR A 35 1.65 -10.08 17.09
C THR A 35 1.56 -8.63 17.55
N LYS A 36 1.88 -8.32 18.82
CA LYS A 36 1.92 -6.92 19.30
C LYS A 36 2.95 -6.09 18.55
N GLN A 37 4.15 -6.62 18.35
CA GLN A 37 5.18 -5.93 17.56
C GLN A 37 4.75 -5.73 16.11
N LEU A 38 4.07 -6.73 15.52
CA LEU A 38 3.53 -6.64 14.16
C LEU A 38 2.47 -5.53 14.05
N LEU A 39 1.56 -5.43 15.01
CA LEU A 39 0.52 -4.39 15.05
C LEU A 39 1.08 -2.98 15.20
N LEU A 40 2.17 -2.81 15.95
CA LEU A 40 2.82 -1.51 16.17
C LEU A 40 3.66 -1.04 14.98
N LYS A 41 4.02 -1.95 14.07
CA LYS A 41 4.85 -1.64 12.91
C LYS A 41 4.08 -0.70 11.97
N LYS A 42 4.75 0.36 11.47
CA LYS A 42 4.15 1.27 10.47
C LYS A 42 3.73 0.48 9.22
N ARG A 43 2.47 0.64 8.79
CA ARG A 43 1.88 -0.06 7.64
C ARG A 43 1.39 0.92 6.59
N CYS A 44 1.24 0.45 5.36
CA CYS A 44 0.50 1.18 4.34
C CYS A 44 -1.01 0.94 4.51
N GLY A 45 -1.85 1.86 4.02
CA GLY A 45 -3.31 1.72 4.10
C GLY A 45 -3.92 0.75 3.08
N ARG A 46 -3.12 -0.06 2.40
CA ARG A 46 -3.59 -1.06 1.43
C ARG A 46 -4.08 -2.30 2.21
N PRO A 47 -5.26 -2.84 1.92
CA PRO A 47 -5.73 -4.08 2.52
C PRO A 47 -4.77 -5.25 2.23
N ASP A 48 -4.63 -6.14 3.21
CA ASP A 48 -3.73 -7.30 3.14
C ASP A 48 -4.30 -8.43 2.25
N ARG A 49 -5.63 -8.59 2.22
CA ARG A 49 -6.33 -9.52 1.34
C ARG A 49 -7.24 -8.75 0.41
N GLU A 50 -7.30 -9.18 -0.84
CA GLU A 50 -8.29 -8.68 -1.77
C GLU A 50 -9.65 -9.29 -1.39
N SER A 51 -10.70 -8.47 -1.39
CA SER A 51 -12.06 -8.95 -1.12
C SER A 51 -12.63 -9.56 -2.41
N ASP A 52 -12.96 -10.85 -2.38
CA ASP A 52 -13.67 -11.52 -3.49
C ASP A 52 -15.14 -11.09 -3.62
N GLU A 53 -15.65 -10.27 -2.69
CA GLU A 53 -17.04 -9.77 -2.70
C GLU A 53 -17.25 -8.68 -3.76
N SER A 54 -17.41 -9.14 -5.00
CA SER A 54 -17.94 -8.37 -6.12
C SER A 54 -19.47 -8.23 -6.01
N THR A 55 -19.95 -7.19 -5.32
CA THR A 55 -21.27 -6.62 -5.66
C THR A 55 -21.16 -5.35 -6.50
N ARG A 56 -19.96 -4.74 -6.59
CA ARG A 56 -19.69 -3.62 -7.50
C ARG A 56 -18.26 -3.66 -8.02
N HIS A 57 -18.11 -3.83 -9.35
CA HIS A 57 -16.83 -3.74 -10.02
C HIS A 57 -16.16 -2.38 -9.74
N LYS A 58 -14.99 -2.42 -9.12
CA LYS A 58 -14.17 -1.25 -8.82
C LYS A 58 -13.70 -0.66 -10.16
N ARG A 59 -13.93 0.65 -10.38
CA ARG A 59 -13.60 1.34 -11.65
C ARG A 59 -12.12 1.72 -11.79
N PHE A 60 -11.26 1.14 -10.97
CA PHE A 60 -9.84 1.44 -10.93
C PHE A 60 -9.07 0.16 -11.25
N ALA A 61 -7.84 0.31 -11.77
CA ALA A 61 -6.99 -0.82 -12.11
C ALA A 61 -6.89 -1.76 -10.90
N VAL A 62 -7.39 -2.98 -11.07
CA VAL A 62 -7.27 -4.06 -10.08
C VAL A 62 -5.79 -4.45 -10.04
N GLN A 63 -5.30 -4.83 -8.87
CA GLN A 63 -3.89 -5.17 -8.69
C GLN A 63 -3.51 -6.30 -9.67
N GLY A 64 -2.29 -6.25 -10.21
CA GLY A 64 -1.78 -7.29 -11.12
C GLY A 64 -1.94 -7.01 -12.61
N GLU A 65 -2.68 -5.96 -13.01
CA GLU A 65 -2.67 -5.54 -14.42
C GLU A 65 -1.30 -4.91 -14.75
N LYS A 66 -0.52 -5.62 -15.58
CA LYS A 66 0.77 -5.13 -16.07
C LYS A 66 0.52 -4.00 -17.07
N TRP A 67 1.25 -2.90 -16.91
CA TRP A 67 1.28 -1.83 -17.91
C TRP A 67 1.62 -2.42 -19.30
N LYS A 68 0.77 -2.14 -20.29
CA LYS A 68 0.96 -2.62 -21.68
C LYS A 68 2.23 -2.04 -22.31
N HIS A 69 2.65 -0.86 -21.88
CA HIS A 69 3.88 -0.19 -22.30
C HIS A 69 4.84 -0.08 -21.11
N THR A 70 6.14 -0.13 -21.42
CA THR A 70 7.22 -0.08 -20.43
C THR A 70 7.76 1.32 -20.18
N ASN A 71 7.54 2.25 -21.11
CA ASN A 71 7.88 3.67 -20.94
C ASN A 71 6.75 4.36 -20.17
N LEU A 72 6.94 4.55 -18.87
CA LEU A 72 5.94 5.17 -17.99
C LEU A 72 6.30 6.62 -17.70
N THR A 73 5.32 7.51 -17.78
CA THR A 73 5.45 8.92 -17.39
C THR A 73 4.59 9.18 -16.16
N TRP A 74 5.08 10.04 -15.26
CA TRP A 74 4.37 10.46 -14.05
C TRP A 74 4.56 11.95 -13.79
N SER A 75 3.65 12.54 -13.02
CA SER A 75 3.73 13.91 -12.53
C SER A 75 3.28 14.00 -11.07
N ILE A 76 3.88 14.92 -10.30
CA ILE A 76 3.45 15.22 -8.93
C ILE A 76 2.49 16.42 -9.00
N PRO A 77 1.18 16.21 -8.83
CA PRO A 77 0.21 17.30 -9.00
C PRO A 77 0.27 18.32 -7.85
N ARG A 78 0.70 17.92 -6.65
CA ARG A 78 0.83 18.79 -5.47
C ARG A 78 1.89 18.24 -4.53
N VAL A 79 2.90 19.04 -4.21
CA VAL A 79 3.84 18.78 -3.12
C VAL A 79 3.22 19.33 -1.84
N LYS A 80 3.09 18.51 -0.79
CA LYS A 80 2.72 19.04 0.54
C LYS A 80 3.94 19.77 1.08
N SER A 81 3.94 21.11 1.05
CA SER A 81 4.96 21.92 1.72
C SER A 81 4.76 21.85 3.23
N LEU A 82 5.10 20.71 3.84
CA LEU A 82 5.11 20.55 5.30
C LEU A 82 6.35 21.18 5.96
N ALA A 83 7.25 21.74 5.17
CA ALA A 83 8.35 22.59 5.62
C ALA A 83 8.56 23.67 4.56
N SER A 84 8.80 24.91 4.99
CA SER A 84 9.14 26.06 4.14
C SER A 84 10.42 25.86 3.34
N ASP A 85 11.21 24.81 3.63
CA ASP A 85 12.58 24.63 3.12
C ASP A 85 12.86 23.19 2.62
N GLY A 86 11.91 22.55 1.91
CA GLY A 86 11.99 21.12 1.56
C GLY A 86 11.73 20.73 0.10
N LEU A 87 11.74 21.66 -0.85
CA LEU A 87 11.33 21.36 -2.23
C LEU A 87 12.29 20.39 -2.96
N PHE A 88 13.55 20.32 -2.53
CA PHE A 88 14.60 19.49 -3.15
C PHE A 88 14.61 18.02 -2.67
N GLU A 89 14.03 17.71 -1.51
CA GLU A 89 14.12 16.36 -0.93
C GLU A 89 13.11 15.38 -1.55
N VAL A 90 11.97 15.88 -2.04
CA VAL A 90 10.90 15.04 -2.62
C VAL A 90 11.32 14.41 -3.95
N GLU A 91 12.07 15.13 -4.79
CA GLU A 91 12.53 14.68 -6.11
C GLU A 91 13.45 13.47 -5.98
N THR A 92 14.47 13.56 -5.12
CA THR A 92 15.45 12.48 -4.88
C THR A 92 14.81 11.21 -4.30
N ALA A 93 13.81 11.33 -3.43
CA ALA A 93 13.13 10.18 -2.83
C ALA A 93 12.26 9.43 -3.84
N THR A 94 11.59 10.13 -4.76
CA THR A 94 10.84 9.51 -5.86
C THR A 94 11.76 8.82 -6.86
N GLU A 95 12.88 9.44 -7.23
CA GLU A 95 13.89 8.84 -8.11
C GLU A 95 14.50 7.57 -7.50
N HIS A 96 14.80 7.58 -6.20
CA HIS A 96 15.35 6.41 -5.52
C HIS A 96 14.37 5.22 -5.50
N ALA A 97 13.08 5.49 -5.26
CA ALA A 97 12.04 4.46 -5.30
C ALA A 97 11.83 3.88 -6.71
N ASP A 98 11.96 4.71 -7.75
CA ASP A 98 11.87 4.29 -9.15
C ASP A 98 13.08 3.44 -9.56
N ASN A 99 14.29 3.81 -9.17
CA ASN A 99 15.51 3.03 -9.42
C ASN A 99 15.43 1.64 -8.77
N LEU A 100 14.91 1.53 -7.55
CA LEU A 100 14.73 0.25 -6.87
C LEU A 100 13.74 -0.67 -7.63
N LYS A 101 12.63 -0.11 -8.12
CA LYS A 101 11.62 -0.87 -8.90
C LYS A 101 12.10 -1.22 -10.30
N SER A 102 12.85 -0.34 -10.97
CA SER A 102 13.41 -0.61 -12.30
C SER A 102 14.42 -1.76 -12.28
N SER A 103 15.11 -2.00 -11.16
CA SER A 103 16.02 -3.15 -11.02
C SER A 103 15.30 -4.51 -11.06
N GLN A 104 14.01 -4.53 -10.70
CA GLN A 104 13.19 -5.75 -10.58
C GLN A 104 12.14 -5.87 -11.70
N SER A 105 12.11 -4.95 -12.66
CA SER A 105 11.12 -4.95 -13.74
C SER A 105 11.61 -4.22 -15.00
N PRO A 106 11.29 -4.71 -16.21
CA PRO A 106 11.77 -4.12 -17.47
C PRO A 106 11.13 -2.76 -17.84
N ALA A 107 10.35 -2.15 -16.94
CA ALA A 107 9.71 -0.86 -17.16
C ALA A 107 10.71 0.27 -16.88
N ARG A 108 10.93 1.16 -17.86
CA ARG A 108 11.71 2.39 -17.71
C ARG A 108 10.75 3.54 -17.38
N THR A 109 10.94 4.20 -16.23
CA THR A 109 10.18 5.40 -15.87
C THR A 109 10.94 6.64 -16.35
N ASN A 110 10.24 7.67 -16.79
CA ASN A 110 10.85 8.95 -17.20
C ASN A 110 10.04 10.09 -16.56
N PRO A 111 10.61 10.85 -15.61
CA PRO A 111 9.90 11.96 -14.99
C PRO A 111 9.69 13.07 -16.04
N GLN A 112 8.44 13.45 -16.29
CA GLN A 112 8.14 14.62 -17.12
C GLN A 112 7.95 15.81 -16.17
N LEU A 113 8.98 16.64 -16.05
CA LEU A 113 8.90 17.97 -15.45
C LEU A 113 8.01 18.86 -16.33
N GLN A 114 6.70 18.86 -16.08
CA GLN A 114 5.85 19.93 -16.58
C GLN A 114 5.83 21.06 -15.56
N HIS A 115 6.80 21.96 -15.67
CA HIS A 115 6.66 23.33 -15.16
C HIS A 115 5.59 24.03 -16.01
N ASN A 116 4.32 23.84 -15.65
CA ASN A 116 3.28 24.74 -16.11
C ASN A 116 3.45 26.06 -15.36
N PHE A 117 4.18 26.98 -15.99
CA PHE A 117 4.11 28.40 -15.67
C PHE A 117 2.65 28.84 -15.73
N LEU A 118 2.18 29.44 -14.64
CA LEU A 118 0.93 30.18 -14.59
C LEU A 118 0.92 31.23 -15.71
N SER A 119 -0.08 31.15 -16.58
CA SER A 119 -0.49 32.23 -17.48
C SER A 119 -1.99 32.10 -17.73
N ASN A 120 -2.79 32.64 -16.81
CA ASN A 120 -3.69 33.78 -17.09
C ASN A 120 -4.30 34.27 -15.78
#